data_AF-Q68IJ1-F1
#
_entry.id   AF-Q68IJ1-F1
#
_cell.length_a   1.000
_cell.length_b   1.000
_cell.length_c   1.000
_cell.angle_alpha   90.00
_cell.angle_beta   90.00
_cell.angle_gamma   90.00
#
_symmetry.space_group_name_H-M   'P 1'
#
loop_
_entity.id
_entity.type
_entity.pdbx_description
1 polymer ?
#
loop_
_entity_poly.entity_id
_entity_poly.type
_entity_poly.pdbx_seq_one_letter_code
_entity_poly.pdbx_strand_id
1 'polypeptide(L)'
;MSAISITHKIALKPNNKHITYFKKAFGCTRLAYNWGLAKWKENYQLGIKTNHLQLKKEFNALKKSQFNFVYEVTKYATQQPFIHLNLAFNKFFRDLKKGLVSYPKFKKKREFQGSFYIGGDQIKIIQTANTDYLKIPNLPPIKLTEKLRFQGKIHNATITQKGDHFYASISCGIDESEYKRTHKLQE
;
A
#
# COMPACT_ATOMS: atom_id res chain seq x y z
N MET A 1 -6.91 -20.00 -18.38
CA MET A 1 -7.97 -19.04 -18.03
C MET A 1 -7.32 -17.72 -17.65
N SER A 2 -7.72 -16.60 -18.24
CA SER A 2 -7.17 -15.29 -17.88
C SER A 2 -7.73 -14.86 -16.52
N ALA A 3 -6.86 -14.55 -15.56
CA ALA A 3 -7.30 -14.08 -14.26
C ALA A 3 -7.72 -12.61 -14.35
N ILE A 4 -8.96 -12.30 -13.95
CA ILE A 4 -9.49 -10.95 -13.87
C ILE A 4 -9.03 -10.34 -12.54
N SER A 5 -8.34 -9.20 -12.59
CA SER A 5 -7.96 -8.46 -11.39
C SER A 5 -9.08 -7.50 -10.99
N ILE A 6 -9.64 -7.70 -9.79
CA ILE A 6 -10.70 -6.88 -9.24
C ILE A 6 -10.37 -6.42 -7.83
N THR A 7 -10.95 -5.31 -7.38
CA THR A 7 -10.72 -4.78 -6.03
C THR A 7 -12.04 -4.60 -5.29
N HIS A 8 -12.12 -5.12 -4.07
CA HIS A 8 -13.21 -4.82 -3.14
C HIS A 8 -12.73 -3.82 -2.09
N LYS A 9 -13.39 -2.67 -1.98
CA LYS A 9 -13.09 -1.67 -0.96
C LYS A 9 -14.10 -1.79 0.18
N ILE A 10 -13.63 -2.25 1.33
CA ILE A 10 -14.46 -2.55 2.50
C ILE A 10 -14.09 -1.60 3.63
N ALA A 11 -15.08 -1.05 4.34
CA ALA A 11 -14.82 -0.29 5.56
C ALA A 11 -14.36 -1.22 6.70
N LEU A 12 -13.51 -0.69 7.57
CA LEU A 12 -12.96 -1.40 8.72
C LEU A 12 -13.63 -0.90 10.00
N LYS A 13 -13.74 -1.78 11.00
CA LYS A 13 -14.06 -1.40 12.39
C LYS A 13 -12.80 -1.54 13.26
N PRO A 14 -11.83 -0.60 13.16
CA PRO A 14 -10.60 -0.67 13.92
C PRO A 14 -10.82 -0.28 15.39
N ASN A 15 -9.96 -0.80 16.28
CA ASN A 15 -9.84 -0.33 17.65
C ASN A 15 -8.59 0.55 17.79
N ASN A 16 -8.32 1.08 18.98
CA ASN A 16 -7.17 1.97 19.21
C ASN A 16 -5.81 1.33 18.86
N LYS A 17 -5.65 0.01 19.05
CA LYS A 17 -4.42 -0.71 18.65
C LYS A 17 -4.24 -0.72 17.13
N HIS A 18 -5.32 -1.00 16.39
CA HIS A 18 -5.33 -0.94 14.93
C HIS A 18 -5.01 0.47 14.42
N ILE A 19 -5.66 1.50 14.98
CA ILE A 19 -5.48 2.90 14.55
C ILE A 19 -4.02 3.33 14.78
N THR A 20 -3.46 3.08 15.96
CA THR A 20 -2.05 3.39 16.27
C THR A 20 -1.10 2.73 15.27
N TYR A 21 -1.30 1.46 14.96
CA TYR A 21 -0.50 0.77 13.96
C TYR A 21 -0.66 1.38 12.56
N PHE A 22 -1.88 1.69 12.11
CA PHE A 22 -2.11 2.31 10.81
C PHE A 22 -1.36 3.65 10.69
N LYS A 23 -1.43 4.47 11.73
CA LYS A 23 -0.73 5.77 11.78
C LYS A 23 0.79 5.60 11.74
N LYS A 24 1.35 4.61 12.46
CA LYS A 24 2.77 4.25 12.37
C LYS A 24 3.15 3.80 10.95
N ALA A 25 2.33 2.95 10.32
CA ALA A 25 2.56 2.46 8.97
C ALA A 25 2.49 3.58 7.91
N PHE A 26 1.56 4.52 8.04
CA PHE A 26 1.51 5.73 7.21
C PHE A 26 2.78 6.58 7.39
N GLY A 27 3.27 6.71 8.62
CA GLY A 27 4.53 7.37 8.93
C GLY A 27 5.72 6.72 8.23
N CYS A 28 5.85 5.40 8.35
CA CYS A 28 6.92 4.62 7.69
C CYS A 28 6.85 4.70 6.17
N THR A 29 5.64 4.69 5.60
CA THR A 29 5.40 4.85 4.15
C THR A 29 5.86 6.21 3.66
N ARG A 30 5.52 7.28 4.38
CA ARG A 30 5.95 8.64 4.07
C ARG A 30 7.46 8.80 4.21
N LEU A 31 8.04 8.28 5.29
CA LEU A 31 9.48 8.30 5.54
C LEU A 31 10.25 7.68 4.38
N ALA A 32 9.97 6.42 4.03
CA ALA A 32 10.70 5.71 2.98
C ALA A 32 10.57 6.41 1.61
N TYR A 33 9.38 6.92 1.27
CA TYR A 33 9.18 7.67 0.02
C TYR A 33 10.02 8.96 0.01
N ASN A 34 9.94 9.75 1.09
CA ASN A 34 10.62 11.04 1.18
C ASN A 34 12.14 10.85 1.26
N TRP A 35 12.63 9.87 2.01
CA TRP A 35 14.04 9.51 2.06
C TRP A 35 14.55 9.16 0.65
N GLY A 36 13.82 8.30 -0.09
CA GLY A 36 14.20 7.93 -1.46
C GLY A 36 14.21 9.13 -2.41
N LEU A 37 13.21 10.02 -2.32
CA LEU A 37 13.17 11.22 -3.15
C LEU A 37 14.29 12.21 -2.81
N ALA A 38 14.65 12.35 -1.53
CA ALA A 38 15.76 13.20 -1.10
C ALA A 38 17.09 12.65 -1.64
N LYS A 39 17.34 11.35 -1.47
CA LYS A 39 18.57 10.70 -1.95
C LYS A 39 18.68 10.71 -3.48
N TRP A 40 17.56 10.57 -4.18
CA TRP A 40 17.53 10.75 -5.65
C TRP A 40 18.00 12.15 -6.06
N LYS A 41 17.52 13.19 -5.37
CA LYS A 41 17.91 14.59 -5.67
C LYS A 41 19.39 14.84 -5.39
N GLU A 42 19.89 14.34 -4.27
CA GLU A 42 21.31 14.40 -3.92
C GLU A 42 22.17 13.73 -4.99
N ASN A 43 21.85 12.48 -5.35
CA ASN A 43 22.59 11.73 -6.35
C ASN A 43 22.55 12.44 -7.73
N TYR A 44 21.41 13.03 -8.10
CA TYR A 44 21.31 13.82 -9.32
C TYR A 44 22.24 15.05 -9.32
N GLN A 45 22.31 15.78 -8.21
CA GLN A 45 23.23 16.93 -8.07
C GLN A 45 24.71 16.51 -8.18
N LEU A 46 25.03 15.30 -7.73
CA LEU A 46 26.37 14.72 -7.81
C LEU A 46 26.66 14.02 -9.15
N GLY A 47 25.73 14.03 -10.11
CA GLY A 47 25.87 13.31 -11.38
C GLY A 47 25.80 11.78 -11.28
N ILE A 48 25.39 11.24 -10.13
CA ILE A 48 25.28 9.82 -9.86
C ILE A 48 23.94 9.30 -10.40
N LYS A 49 24.00 8.35 -11.34
CA LYS A 49 22.80 7.63 -11.79
C LYS A 49 22.30 6.70 -10.70
N THR A 50 21.00 6.72 -10.45
CA THR A 50 20.39 5.93 -9.39
C THR A 50 19.10 5.27 -9.85
N ASN A 51 18.84 4.06 -9.38
CA ASN A 51 17.56 3.38 -9.54
C ASN A 51 16.89 3.10 -8.18
N HIS A 52 15.57 2.90 -8.20
CA HIS A 52 14.77 2.70 -6.99
C HIS A 52 15.16 1.48 -6.13
N LEU A 53 15.72 0.42 -6.72
CA LEU A 53 16.25 -0.76 -6.02
C LEU A 53 17.53 -0.43 -5.26
N GLN A 54 18.42 0.39 -5.82
CA GLN A 54 19.63 0.88 -5.12
C GLN A 54 19.23 1.71 -3.90
N LEU A 55 18.31 2.67 -4.08
CA LEU A 55 17.75 3.45 -2.98
C LEU A 55 17.12 2.57 -1.90
N LYS A 56 16.34 1.55 -2.30
CA LYS A 56 15.75 0.59 -1.36
C LYS A 56 16.84 -0.17 -0.59
N LYS A 57 17.92 -0.58 -1.26
CA LYS A 57 19.05 -1.29 -0.65
C LYS A 57 19.78 -0.42 0.37
N GLU A 58 20.08 0.83 0.01
CA GLU A 58 20.68 1.81 0.91
C GLU A 58 19.78 2.07 2.13
N PHE A 59 18.49 2.35 1.91
CA PHE A 59 17.56 2.54 3.02
C PHE A 59 17.51 1.31 3.94
N ASN A 60 17.47 0.10 3.38
CA ASN A 60 17.49 -1.14 4.15
C ASN A 60 18.73 -1.28 5.03
N ALA A 61 19.91 -0.85 4.56
CA ALA A 61 21.14 -0.87 5.36
C ALA A 61 21.05 0.08 6.57
N LEU A 62 20.34 1.20 6.42
CA LEU A 62 20.14 2.20 7.49
C LEU A 62 19.00 1.85 8.46
N LYS A 63 18.05 1.00 8.06
CA LYS A 63 16.83 0.74 8.84
C LYS A 63 17.09 0.36 10.29
N LYS A 64 18.02 -0.58 10.52
CA LYS A 64 18.26 -1.11 11.86
C LYS A 64 18.88 -0.07 12.80
N SER A 65 19.83 0.73 12.29
CA SER A 65 20.56 1.71 13.10
C SER A 65 19.82 3.04 13.26
N GLN A 66 19.16 3.52 12.20
CA GLN A 66 18.56 4.86 12.18
C GLN A 66 17.03 4.88 12.28
N PHE A 67 16.37 3.78 11.87
CA PHE A 67 14.91 3.76 11.72
C PHE A 67 14.28 2.49 12.33
N ASN A 68 14.77 2.04 13.49
CA ASN A 68 14.37 0.75 14.06
C ASN A 68 12.85 0.59 14.26
N PHE A 69 12.12 1.69 14.50
CA PHE A 69 10.66 1.69 14.61
C PHE A 69 9.93 1.18 13.36
N VAL A 70 10.56 1.12 12.18
CA VAL A 70 9.91 0.60 10.96
C VAL A 70 9.62 -0.90 11.03
N TYR A 71 10.26 -1.63 11.95
CA TYR A 71 10.01 -3.06 12.18
C TYR A 71 8.72 -3.32 12.98
N GLU A 72 8.13 -2.29 13.59
CA GLU A 72 6.85 -2.40 14.30
C GLU A 72 5.68 -2.65 13.35
N VAL A 73 5.84 -2.34 12.05
CA VAL A 73 4.82 -2.47 11.01
C VAL A 73 5.27 -3.41 9.91
N THR A 74 4.35 -3.76 8.99
CA THR A 74 4.66 -4.60 7.83
C THR A 74 5.86 -4.08 7.04
N LYS A 75 6.72 -5.01 6.56
CA LYS A 75 7.82 -4.72 5.64
C LYS A 75 7.37 -3.89 4.43
N TYR A 76 6.14 -4.10 3.96
CA TYR A 76 5.59 -3.42 2.78
C TYR A 76 5.38 -1.93 2.98
N ALA A 77 5.19 -1.47 4.22
CA ALA A 77 5.09 -0.04 4.53
C ALA A 77 6.35 0.72 4.12
N THR A 78 7.52 0.09 4.14
CA THR A 78 8.77 0.73 3.68
C THR A 78 9.24 0.26 2.31
N GLN A 79 8.84 -0.93 1.85
CA GLN A 79 9.25 -1.43 0.53
C GLN A 79 8.46 -0.81 -0.63
N GLN A 80 7.13 -0.77 -0.53
CA GLN A 80 6.26 -0.27 -1.59
C GLN A 80 6.52 1.20 -1.97
N PRO A 81 6.86 2.11 -1.03
CA PRO A 81 7.25 3.49 -1.36
C PRO A 81 8.30 3.65 -2.46
N PHE A 82 9.30 2.76 -2.54
CA PHE A 82 10.33 2.82 -3.59
C PHE A 82 9.77 2.44 -4.97
N ILE A 83 8.83 1.50 -5.03
CA ILE A 83 8.11 1.15 -6.27
C ILE A 83 7.24 2.35 -6.70
N HIS A 84 6.54 2.97 -5.76
CA HIS A 84 5.76 4.19 -6.05
C HIS A 84 6.64 5.36 -6.50
N LEU A 85 7.84 5.50 -5.96
CA LEU A 85 8.81 6.50 -6.40
C LEU A 85 9.28 6.24 -7.83
N ASN A 86 9.58 4.97 -8.17
CA ASN A 86 9.90 4.57 -9.54
C ASN A 86 8.78 4.91 -10.53
N LEU A 87 7.54 4.57 -10.18
CA LEU A 87 6.37 4.91 -11.00
C LEU A 87 6.20 6.43 -11.17
N ALA A 88 6.48 7.21 -10.14
CA ALA A 88 6.42 8.66 -10.20
C ALA A 88 7.49 9.24 -11.14
N PHE A 89 8.72 8.74 -11.11
CA PHE A 89 9.76 9.16 -12.05
C PHE A 89 9.49 8.69 -13.49
N ASN A 90 9.00 7.46 -13.68
CA ASN A 90 8.58 7.00 -15.01
C ASN A 90 7.49 7.88 -15.61
N LYS A 91 6.52 8.30 -14.79
CA LYS A 91 5.50 9.29 -15.18
C LYS A 91 6.14 10.62 -15.53
N PHE A 92 7.04 11.14 -14.69
CA PHE A 92 7.74 12.39 -14.94
C PHE A 92 8.46 12.40 -16.30
N PHE A 93 9.26 11.37 -16.60
CA PHE A 93 9.98 11.32 -17.88
C PHE A 93 9.05 11.18 -19.09
N ARG A 94 7.96 10.41 -18.97
CA ARG A 94 6.94 10.30 -20.03
C ARG A 94 6.25 11.64 -20.27
N ASP A 95 5.92 12.36 -19.21
CA ASP A 95 5.23 13.65 -19.30
C ASP A 95 6.17 14.75 -19.81
N LEU A 96 7.46 14.69 -19.45
CA LEU A 96 8.49 15.62 -19.93
C LEU A 96 8.64 15.56 -21.46
N LYS A 97 8.55 14.36 -22.06
CA LYS A 97 8.53 14.18 -23.53
C LYS A 97 7.34 14.87 -24.21
N LYS A 98 6.28 15.19 -23.45
CA LYS A 98 5.08 15.89 -23.90
C LYS A 98 5.08 17.37 -23.51
N GLY A 99 6.19 17.90 -22.99
CA GLY A 99 6.29 19.28 -22.49
C GLY A 99 5.59 19.52 -21.14
N LEU A 100 5.18 18.46 -20.42
CA LEU A 100 4.47 18.59 -19.15
C LEU A 100 5.42 18.36 -17.96
N VAL A 101 5.34 19.24 -16.95
CA VAL A 101 6.18 19.14 -15.74
C VAL A 101 5.42 18.42 -14.62
N SER A 102 5.83 17.19 -14.29
CA SER A 102 5.19 16.37 -13.25
C SER A 102 6.17 15.73 -12.25
N TYR A 103 7.24 16.46 -11.92
CA TYR A 103 8.31 15.97 -11.04
C TYR A 103 7.77 15.47 -9.67
N PRO A 104 8.28 14.34 -9.13
CA PRO A 104 7.83 13.81 -7.84
C PRO A 104 7.99 14.80 -6.68
N LYS A 105 6.97 14.89 -5.82
CA LYS A 105 6.95 15.79 -4.66
C LYS A 105 7.01 15.02 -3.35
N PHE A 106 7.62 15.61 -2.33
CA PHE A 106 7.61 15.04 -0.99
C PHE A 106 6.17 14.85 -0.49
N LYS A 107 5.92 13.70 0.13
CA LYS A 107 4.65 13.39 0.79
C LYS A 107 4.56 14.18 2.08
N LYS A 108 3.41 14.82 2.31
CA LYS A 108 3.10 15.56 3.53
C LYS A 108 2.38 14.67 4.55
N LYS A 109 2.55 14.95 5.85
CA LYS A 109 1.69 14.37 6.89
C LYS A 109 0.32 15.05 6.82
N ARG A 110 -0.74 14.27 6.96
CA ARG A 110 -2.11 14.72 7.09
C ARG A 110 -2.76 13.91 8.19
N GLU A 111 -3.53 14.55 9.05
CA GLU A 111 -4.10 13.86 10.21
C GLU A 111 -5.14 12.84 9.79
N PHE A 112 -6.08 13.22 8.93
CA PHE A 112 -7.21 12.37 8.52
C PHE A 112 -7.01 11.69 7.17
N GLN A 113 -5.76 11.51 6.74
CA GLN A 113 -5.44 10.91 5.46
C GLN A 113 -4.09 10.19 5.47
N GLY A 114 -4.10 8.96 4.97
CA GLY A 114 -2.89 8.16 4.79
C GLY A 114 -3.23 6.83 4.14
N SER A 115 -2.22 6.15 3.60
CA SER A 115 -2.36 4.78 3.14
C SER A 115 -1.06 4.01 3.29
N PHE A 116 -1.17 2.69 3.43
CA PHE A 116 -0.04 1.77 3.28
C PHE A 116 -0.50 0.49 2.57
N TYR A 117 0.43 -0.07 1.79
CA TYR A 117 0.24 -1.28 1.00
C TYR A 117 0.72 -2.50 1.79
N ILE A 118 0.11 -3.64 1.53
CA ILE A 118 0.48 -4.94 2.08
C ILE A 118 0.38 -5.99 0.96
N GLY A 119 1.42 -6.78 0.75
CA GLY A 119 1.39 -7.90 -0.19
C GLY A 119 0.47 -9.02 0.27
N GLY A 120 -0.12 -9.75 -0.68
CA GLY A 120 -1.02 -10.88 -0.43
C GLY A 120 -0.37 -12.00 0.38
N ASP A 121 0.96 -12.12 0.36
CA ASP A 121 1.75 -13.05 1.18
C ASP A 121 1.61 -12.79 2.70
N GLN A 122 1.20 -11.58 3.09
CA GLN A 122 1.04 -11.18 4.49
C GLN A 122 -0.41 -10.97 4.92
N ILE A 123 -1.37 -11.27 4.04
CA ILE A 123 -2.80 -11.04 4.28
C ILE A 123 -3.52 -12.37 4.44
N LYS A 124 -4.40 -12.45 5.43
CA LYS A 124 -5.40 -13.53 5.54
C LYS A 124 -6.78 -12.93 5.81
N ILE A 125 -7.81 -13.52 5.20
CA ILE A 125 -9.21 -13.25 5.53
C ILE A 125 -9.71 -14.40 6.38
N ILE A 126 -10.18 -14.08 7.59
CA ILE A 126 -10.77 -15.04 8.51
C ILE A 126 -12.28 -14.89 8.37
N GLN A 127 -12.92 -15.88 7.76
CA GLN A 127 -14.36 -15.87 7.54
C GLN A 127 -15.07 -16.54 8.72
N THR A 128 -16.17 -15.95 9.17
CA THR A 128 -17.05 -16.53 10.20
C THR A 128 -18.50 -16.55 9.68
N ALA A 129 -19.42 -17.15 10.45
CA ALA A 129 -20.83 -17.18 10.09
C ALA A 129 -21.38 -15.77 9.76
N ASN A 130 -21.03 -14.77 10.57
CA ASN A 130 -21.66 -13.45 10.53
C ASN A 130 -20.78 -12.35 9.95
N THR A 131 -19.45 -12.45 10.04
CA THR A 131 -18.54 -11.37 9.64
C THR A 131 -17.17 -11.89 9.21
N ASP A 132 -16.49 -11.13 8.36
CA ASP A 132 -15.11 -11.42 7.99
C ASP A 132 -14.15 -10.54 8.79
N TYR A 133 -12.93 -11.03 8.99
CA TYR A 133 -11.84 -10.29 9.59
C TYR A 133 -10.61 -10.28 8.69
N LEU A 134 -9.94 -9.14 8.60
CA LEU A 134 -8.66 -8.98 7.95
C LEU A 134 -7.53 -9.17 8.95
N LYS A 135 -6.67 -10.15 8.73
CA LYS A 135 -5.44 -10.38 9.50
C LYS A 135 -4.24 -9.90 8.71
N ILE A 136 -3.44 -9.03 9.33
CA ILE A 136 -2.17 -8.50 8.82
C ILE A 136 -1.07 -8.65 9.89
N PRO A 137 0.23 -8.51 9.56
CA PRO A 137 1.31 -8.75 10.51
C PRO A 137 1.27 -7.80 11.71
N ASN A 138 1.65 -8.32 12.88
CA ASN A 138 1.81 -7.57 14.13
C ASN A 138 0.53 -6.89 14.66
N LEU A 139 -0.65 -7.34 14.22
CA LEU A 139 -1.95 -6.88 14.71
C LEU A 139 -2.92 -8.04 14.94
N PRO A 140 -3.87 -7.92 15.89
CA PRO A 140 -5.01 -8.82 15.95
C PRO A 140 -5.90 -8.67 14.69
N PRO A 141 -6.79 -9.64 14.41
CA PRO A 141 -7.72 -9.54 13.29
C PRO A 141 -8.60 -8.28 13.37
N ILE A 142 -8.77 -7.61 12.24
CA ILE A 142 -9.55 -6.37 12.10
C ILE A 142 -10.91 -6.72 11.50
N LYS A 143 -12.00 -6.36 12.18
CA LYS A 143 -13.36 -6.64 11.68
C LYS A 143 -13.65 -5.84 10.40
N LEU A 144 -14.15 -6.53 9.37
CA LEU A 144 -14.68 -5.92 8.15
C LEU A 144 -16.16 -5.54 8.37
N THR A 145 -16.64 -4.50 7.70
CA THR A 145 -18.07 -4.10 7.78
C THR A 145 -18.99 -4.98 6.93
N GLU A 146 -18.44 -5.66 5.92
CA GLU A 146 -19.12 -6.60 5.04
C GLU A 146 -18.17 -7.75 4.69
N LYS A 147 -18.73 -8.86 4.18
CA LYS A 147 -17.93 -10.01 3.75
C LYS A 147 -17.14 -9.69 2.48
N LEU A 148 -16.00 -10.35 2.29
CA LEU A 148 -15.27 -10.24 1.03
C LEU A 148 -16.12 -10.84 -0.10
N ARG A 149 -16.49 -10.00 -1.08
CA ARG A 149 -17.38 -10.38 -2.19
C ARG A 149 -16.79 -11.44 -3.12
N PHE A 150 -15.46 -11.37 -3.32
CA PHE A 150 -14.74 -12.09 -4.36
C PHE A 150 -14.02 -13.31 -3.79
N GLN A 151 -14.29 -14.47 -4.39
CA GLN A 151 -13.60 -15.72 -4.12
C GLN A 151 -12.43 -15.85 -5.10
N GLY A 152 -11.21 -15.67 -4.62
CA GLY A 152 -10.03 -15.74 -5.48
C GLY A 152 -8.74 -15.49 -4.72
N LYS A 153 -7.63 -15.50 -5.46
CA LYS A 153 -6.30 -15.28 -4.87
C LYS A 153 -6.15 -13.80 -4.52
N ILE A 154 -5.89 -13.52 -3.24
CA ILE A 154 -5.57 -12.16 -2.80
C ILE A 154 -4.16 -11.78 -3.30
N HIS A 155 -4.06 -10.71 -4.06
CA HIS A 155 -2.80 -10.17 -4.53
C HIS A 155 -2.18 -9.19 -3.53
N ASN A 156 -3.02 -8.33 -2.96
CA ASN A 156 -2.61 -7.30 -2.02
C ASN A 156 -3.83 -6.67 -1.33
N ALA A 157 -3.55 -5.86 -0.32
CA ALA A 157 -4.49 -4.91 0.23
C ALA A 157 -3.82 -3.57 0.48
N THR A 158 -4.59 -2.49 0.33
CA THR A 158 -4.19 -1.15 0.75
C THR A 158 -5.12 -0.66 1.85
N ILE A 159 -4.56 -0.40 3.02
CA ILE A 159 -5.29 0.24 4.12
C ILE A 159 -5.23 1.73 3.91
N THR A 160 -6.38 2.41 3.95
CA THR A 160 -6.49 3.86 3.72
C THR A 160 -7.35 4.50 4.79
N GLN A 161 -6.99 5.72 5.19
CA GLN A 161 -7.81 6.60 6.01
C GLN A 161 -8.44 7.70 5.16
N LYS A 162 -9.74 7.93 5.33
CA LYS A 162 -10.48 9.08 4.79
C LYS A 162 -11.38 9.65 5.89
N GLY A 163 -11.03 10.83 6.40
CA GLY A 163 -11.69 11.35 7.61
C GLY A 163 -11.35 10.45 8.81
N ASP A 164 -12.36 10.14 9.61
CA ASP A 164 -12.24 9.23 10.75
C ASP A 164 -12.39 7.75 10.36
N HIS A 165 -12.66 7.48 9.07
CA HIS A 165 -12.95 6.14 8.58
C HIS A 165 -11.73 5.48 7.96
N PHE A 166 -11.60 4.17 8.18
CA PHE A 166 -10.56 3.33 7.60
C PHE A 166 -11.17 2.31 6.65
N TYR A 167 -10.45 2.02 5.57
CA TYR A 167 -10.88 1.12 4.51
C TYR A 167 -9.75 0.17 4.13
N ALA A 168 -10.08 -1.07 3.80
CA ALA A 168 -9.20 -2.00 3.11
C ALA A 168 -9.66 -2.14 1.66
N SER A 169 -8.82 -1.73 0.72
CA SER A 169 -8.97 -2.07 -0.70
C SER A 169 -8.23 -3.37 -0.97
N ILE A 170 -8.95 -4.49 -1.06
CA ILE A 170 -8.40 -5.84 -1.24
C ILE A 170 -8.48 -6.19 -2.73
N SER A 171 -7.33 -6.42 -3.36
CA SER A 171 -7.23 -6.83 -4.76
C SER A 171 -7.17 -8.35 -4.86
N CYS A 172 -8.05 -8.92 -5.65
CA CYS A 172 -8.19 -10.35 -5.89
C CYS A 172 -8.04 -10.66 -7.38
N GLY A 173 -7.36 -11.76 -7.69
CA GLY A 173 -7.44 -12.42 -8.98
C GLY A 173 -8.58 -13.44 -8.95
N ILE A 174 -9.59 -13.26 -9.79
CA ILE A 174 -10.75 -14.14 -9.93
C ILE A 174 -10.84 -14.72 -11.35
N ASP A 175 -11.57 -15.80 -11.50
CA ASP A 175 -11.92 -16.33 -12.82
C ASP A 175 -13.19 -15.67 -13.39
N GLU A 176 -13.49 -15.99 -14.64
CA GLU A 176 -14.65 -15.44 -15.36
C GLU A 176 -15.99 -15.88 -14.75
N SER A 177 -16.07 -17.10 -14.22
CA SER A 177 -17.28 -17.60 -13.55
C SER A 177 -17.60 -16.81 -12.28
N GLU A 178 -16.58 -16.52 -11.47
CA GLU A 178 -16.70 -15.71 -10.27
C GLU A 178 -17.04 -14.25 -10.60
N TYR A 179 -16.46 -13.71 -11.70
CA TYR A 179 -16.82 -12.38 -12.17
C TYR A 179 -18.30 -12.31 -12.55
N LYS A 180 -18.80 -13.27 -13.34
CA LYS A 180 -20.23 -13.36 -13.72
C LYS A 180 -21.14 -13.55 -12.50
N ARG A 181 -20.74 -14.37 -11.52
CA ARG A 181 -21.49 -14.58 -10.27
C ARG A 181 -21.69 -13.27 -9.50
N THR A 182 -20.68 -12.41 -9.47
CA THR A 182 -20.66 -11.18 -8.67
C THR A 182 -21.16 -9.93 -9.39
N HIS A 183 -21.27 -9.96 -10.73
CA HIS A 183 -21.70 -8.85 -11.58
C HIS A 183 -22.89 -9.23 -12.48
N LYS A 184 -23.79 -10.09 -11.99
CA LYS A 184 -25.05 -10.35 -12.70
C LYS A 184 -25.71 -9.02 -13.05
N LEU A 185 -25.91 -8.76 -14.34
CA LEU A 185 -26.75 -7.67 -14.80
C LEU A 185 -28.14 -7.92 -14.19
N GLN A 186 -28.70 -6.90 -13.52
CA GLN A 186 -30.13 -6.92 -13.24
C GLN A 186 -30.83 -6.87 -14.60
N GLU A 187 -31.46 -7.98 -15.00
CA GLU A 187 -32.49 -7.97 -16.03
C GLU A 187 -33.72 -7.22 -15.52
#